data_AF-A0A9P4LWD6-F1
#
_entry.id   AF-A0A9P4LWD6-F1
#
_cell.length_a   1.000
_cell.length_b   1.000
_cell.length_c   1.000
_cell.angle_alpha   90.00
_cell.angle_beta   90.00
_cell.angle_gamma   90.00
#
_symmetry.space_group_name_H-M   'P 1'
#
loop_
_entity.id
_entity.type
_entity.pdbx_description
1 polymer ?
#
loop_
_entity_poly.entity_id
_entity_poly.type
_entity_poly.pdbx_seq_one_letter_code
_entity_poly.pdbx_strand_id
1 'polypeptide(L)'
;GQIKFRTSPFFEILEALAPPIELQILPNNRGSATSHLMLSPATVDRLKSDKNMRIMLYSAADPILGQYSETDIAFPQQLEVRVNSEQVTSNFKGIKNKAGTTRPADITDVVRKNPPKYNNTIQITYALTQKARKFHLVVNLVKKHPVEELVERIKRGNVLTKATVLKDMVARNDDPDIEATSTVMSLKDPVSYVRISLPCRSSICLHNQCFDASFFLQLQEQAPTWTCPVCNRVLLFESLVVDQYVQDILMNTSTSTDQVTIEPDGKWSQGNKTEEAQRGGTKRSYEDDDDSDDDLVEIIPDDRVKRLKQETSQTPYPLANTPPISSREQSTTGSAAATNAPGSGSNRQKRKSEVIDLTLSDDDDEPPRPAGR
;
A
#
# COMPACT_ATOMS: atom_id res chain seq x y z
N GLY A 1 3.53 -12.33 25.05
CA GLY A 1 3.92 -13.29 23.98
C GLY A 1 4.72 -12.56 22.93
N GLN A 2 5.65 -13.23 22.26
CA GLN A 2 6.43 -12.63 21.18
C GLN A 2 5.54 -12.47 19.93
N ILE A 3 5.44 -11.26 19.39
CA ILE A 3 4.64 -10.99 18.20
C ILE A 3 5.41 -11.45 16.98
N LYS A 4 4.81 -12.33 16.19
CA LYS A 4 5.38 -12.81 14.92
C LYS A 4 4.77 -12.02 13.77
N PHE A 5 5.58 -11.18 13.12
CA PHE A 5 5.16 -10.47 11.90
C PHE A 5 5.29 -11.36 10.68
N ARG A 6 4.46 -11.12 9.66
CA ARG A 6 4.70 -11.70 8.33
C ARG A 6 6.09 -11.33 7.82
N THR A 7 6.74 -12.28 7.16
CA THR A 7 8.07 -12.09 6.60
C THR A 7 8.05 -11.11 5.42
N SER A 8 9.12 -10.34 5.27
CA SER A 8 9.34 -9.45 4.13
C SER A 8 10.73 -9.71 3.56
N PRO A 9 10.90 -9.78 2.23
CA PRO A 9 12.23 -9.92 1.65
C PRO A 9 13.09 -8.66 1.85
N PHE A 10 12.47 -7.50 2.11
CA PHE A 10 13.17 -6.22 2.29
C PHE A 10 13.73 -6.03 3.70
N PHE A 11 13.18 -6.74 4.71
CA PHE A 11 13.47 -6.48 6.11
C PHE A 11 13.62 -7.79 6.89
N GLU A 12 14.84 -8.08 7.32
CA GLU A 12 15.16 -9.21 8.20
C GLU A 12 15.22 -8.71 9.65
N ILE A 13 14.31 -9.17 10.50
CA ILE A 13 14.30 -8.85 11.94
C ILE A 13 15.37 -9.70 12.64
N LEU A 14 16.32 -9.04 13.30
CA LEU A 14 17.47 -9.69 13.94
C LEU A 14 17.27 -9.84 15.45
N GLU A 15 16.95 -8.75 16.13
CA GLU A 15 16.73 -8.74 17.59
C GLU A 15 15.79 -7.62 18.01
N ALA A 16 15.07 -7.84 19.12
CA ALA A 16 14.30 -6.79 19.79
C ALA A 16 15.23 -5.96 20.68
N LEU A 17 15.18 -4.64 20.55
CA LEU A 17 16.07 -3.72 21.27
C LEU A 17 15.45 -3.13 22.55
N ALA A 18 14.13 -3.27 22.72
CA ALA A 18 13.41 -2.80 23.89
C ALA A 18 12.20 -3.70 24.19
N PRO A 19 11.68 -3.70 25.43
CA PRO A 19 10.42 -4.36 25.75
C PRO A 19 9.26 -3.85 24.88
N PRO A 20 8.27 -4.69 24.53
CA PRO A 20 7.09 -4.27 23.80
C PRO A 20 6.34 -3.15 24.53
N ILE A 21 5.83 -2.20 23.75
CA ILE A 21 5.04 -1.07 24.23
C ILE A 21 3.57 -1.39 23.98
N GLU A 22 2.82 -1.63 25.05
CA GLU A 22 1.39 -1.89 24.98
C GLU A 22 0.61 -0.57 24.95
N LEU A 23 -0.23 -0.38 23.92
CA LEU A 23 -1.18 0.72 23.83
C LEU A 23 -2.55 0.23 24.27
N GLN A 24 -3.10 0.88 25.29
CA GLN A 24 -4.44 0.59 25.80
C GLN A 24 -5.51 1.03 24.81
N ILE A 25 -6.71 0.45 24.94
CA ILE A 25 -7.85 0.81 24.09
C ILE A 25 -8.42 2.15 24.59
N LEU A 26 -8.28 3.19 23.78
CA LEU A 26 -8.81 4.53 24.04
C LEU A 26 -9.77 4.96 22.91
N PRO A 27 -11.09 4.70 23.05
CA PRO A 27 -12.06 4.97 21.99
C PRO A 27 -12.34 6.45 21.81
N ASN A 28 -12.34 7.23 22.90
CA ASN A 28 -12.78 8.63 22.91
C ASN A 28 -11.68 9.61 23.38
N ASN A 29 -10.57 9.10 23.89
CA ASN A 29 -9.55 9.90 24.57
C ASN A 29 -8.19 9.76 23.88
N ARG A 30 -7.31 10.74 24.14
CA ARG A 30 -5.90 10.67 23.76
C ARG A 30 -5.12 9.97 24.88
N GLY A 31 -4.22 9.09 24.50
CA GLY A 31 -3.28 8.41 25.40
C GLY A 31 -1.84 8.67 25.02
N SER A 32 -0.95 8.40 25.97
CA SER A 32 0.48 8.36 25.70
C SER A 32 1.10 7.15 26.37
N ALA A 33 2.11 6.59 25.72
CA ALA A 33 2.94 5.52 26.24
C ALA A 33 4.41 5.90 26.02
N THR A 34 5.25 5.56 26.99
CA THR A 34 6.69 5.88 26.94
C THR A 34 7.49 4.62 27.13
N SER A 35 8.55 4.47 26.34
CA SER A 35 9.54 3.41 26.47
C SER A 35 10.94 3.96 26.39
N HIS A 36 11.89 3.17 26.87
CA HIS A 36 13.29 3.52 26.98
C HIS A 36 14.12 2.52 26.17
N LEU A 37 15.07 3.04 25.42
CA LEU A 37 15.94 2.27 24.53
C LEU A 37 17.40 2.60 24.84
N MET A 38 18.12 1.62 25.35
CA MET A 38 19.57 1.70 25.55
C MET A 38 20.26 0.73 24.59
N LEU A 39 21.05 1.27 23.66
CA LEU A 39 21.78 0.44 22.69
C LEU A 39 23.01 -0.19 23.34
N SER A 40 23.22 -1.48 23.09
CA SER A 40 24.46 -2.17 23.45
C SER A 40 25.63 -1.65 22.58
N PRO A 41 26.88 -1.68 23.06
CA PRO A 41 28.05 -1.33 22.24
C PRO A 41 28.11 -2.15 20.95
N ALA A 42 27.83 -3.46 21.00
CA ALA A 42 27.80 -4.34 19.84
C ALA A 42 26.74 -3.93 18.80
N THR A 43 25.55 -3.53 19.26
CA THR A 43 24.49 -3.01 18.37
C THR A 43 24.92 -1.71 17.69
N VAL A 44 25.57 -0.80 18.43
CA VAL A 44 26.10 0.46 17.89
C VAL A 44 27.17 0.19 16.85
N ASP A 45 28.08 -0.75 17.10
CA ASP A 45 29.14 -1.12 16.15
C ASP A 45 28.55 -1.72 14.88
N ARG A 46 27.54 -2.59 14.98
CA ARG A 46 26.81 -3.14 13.82
C ARG A 46 26.14 -2.06 12.97
N LEU A 47 25.49 -1.08 13.62
CA LEU A 47 24.86 0.06 12.94
C LEU A 47 25.88 0.97 12.24
N LYS A 48 27.11 1.04 12.76
CA LYS A 48 28.21 1.80 12.13
C LYS A 48 28.88 1.02 11.00
N SER A 49 29.04 -0.29 11.16
CA SER A 49 29.75 -1.14 10.19
C SER A 49 28.93 -1.44 8.94
N ASP A 50 27.61 -1.56 9.07
CA ASP A 50 26.73 -1.94 7.99
C ASP A 50 25.67 -0.85 7.74
N LYS A 51 25.78 -0.20 6.59
CA LYS A 51 24.86 0.86 6.14
C LYS A 51 23.44 0.39 5.90
N ASN A 52 23.17 -0.92 5.93
CA ASN A 52 21.84 -1.51 5.78
C ASN A 52 21.21 -1.91 7.13
N MET A 53 21.95 -1.80 8.23
CA MET A 53 21.38 -2.00 9.57
C MET A 53 20.48 -0.82 9.94
N ARG A 54 19.28 -1.12 10.43
CA ARG A 54 18.27 -0.13 10.81
C ARG A 54 17.66 -0.45 12.15
N ILE A 55 17.25 0.60 12.86
CA ILE A 55 16.37 0.51 14.02
C ILE A 55 14.97 0.83 13.52
N MET A 56 14.11 -0.18 13.50
CA MET A 56 12.78 -0.09 12.92
C MET A 56 11.72 -0.31 14.00
N LEU A 57 10.69 0.52 13.96
CA LEU A 57 9.50 0.41 14.81
C LEU A 57 8.43 -0.39 14.05
N TYR A 58 7.97 -1.48 14.66
CA TYR A 58 6.85 -2.28 14.19
C TYR A 58 5.65 -2.09 15.11
N SER A 59 4.46 -2.33 14.58
CA SER A 59 3.22 -2.30 15.33
C SER A 59 2.28 -3.39 14.82
N ALA A 60 1.59 -4.05 15.73
CA ALA A 60 0.52 -5.01 15.42
C ALA A 60 -0.67 -4.76 16.36
N ALA A 61 -1.88 -4.96 15.83
CA ALA A 61 -3.05 -5.13 16.68
C ALA A 61 -3.07 -6.56 17.25
N ASP A 62 -3.68 -6.74 18.42
CA ASP A 62 -3.84 -8.08 19.01
C ASP A 62 -4.45 -9.07 18.02
N PRO A 63 -3.86 -10.27 17.88
CA PRO A 63 -4.34 -11.27 16.95
C PRO A 63 -5.71 -11.78 17.41
N ILE A 64 -6.67 -11.81 16.48
CA ILE A 64 -8.03 -12.34 16.73
C ILE A 64 -7.99 -13.88 16.84
N LEU A 65 -7.10 -14.50 16.06
CA LEU A 65 -7.10 -15.94 15.74
C LEU A 65 -6.10 -16.74 16.60
N GLY A 66 -5.59 -16.17 17.69
CA GLY A 66 -4.72 -16.84 18.66
C GLY A 66 -3.26 -16.37 18.64
N GLN A 67 -2.55 -16.69 19.72
CA GLN A 67 -1.20 -16.20 20.05
C GLN A 67 -0.05 -16.64 19.11
N TYR A 68 -0.31 -17.51 18.14
CA TYR A 68 0.70 -18.06 17.22
C TYR A 68 0.54 -17.63 15.76
N SER A 69 -0.49 -16.83 15.43
CA SER A 69 -0.72 -16.38 14.05
C SER A 69 0.27 -15.30 13.64
N GLU A 70 0.79 -15.39 12.42
CA GLU A 70 1.54 -14.30 11.80
C GLU A 70 0.63 -13.08 11.62
N THR A 71 1.13 -11.93 12.04
CA THR A 71 0.35 -10.69 12.07
C THR A 71 0.89 -9.68 11.06
N ASP A 72 -0.02 -8.96 10.43
CA ASP A 72 0.29 -7.85 9.55
C ASP A 72 0.76 -6.63 10.35
N ILE A 73 1.67 -5.86 9.77
CA ILE A 73 2.06 -4.56 10.35
C ILE A 73 0.86 -3.62 10.26
N ALA A 74 0.46 -3.10 11.41
CA ALA A 74 -0.65 -2.16 11.54
C ALA A 74 -0.39 -1.21 12.71
N PHE A 75 -0.42 0.09 12.43
CA PHE A 75 -0.36 1.15 13.43
C PHE A 75 -1.76 1.70 13.73
N PRO A 76 -1.97 2.29 14.92
CA PRO A 76 -3.15 3.11 15.20
C PRO A 76 -3.34 4.22 14.16
N GLN A 77 -4.60 4.55 13.83
CA GLN A 77 -4.91 5.54 12.79
C GLN A 77 -4.44 6.95 13.14
N GLN A 78 -4.58 7.34 14.42
CA GLN A 78 -4.04 8.57 14.96
C GLN A 78 -2.86 8.21 15.86
N LEU A 79 -1.66 8.32 15.29
CA LEU A 79 -0.41 7.99 15.94
C LEU A 79 0.60 9.11 15.70
N GLU A 80 1.26 9.52 16.77
CA GLU A 80 2.42 10.40 16.75
C GLU A 80 3.54 9.70 17.54
N VAL A 81 4.72 9.55 16.91
CA VAL A 81 5.89 8.96 17.54
C VAL A 81 6.98 10.02 17.65
N ARG A 82 7.55 10.16 18.84
CA ARG A 82 8.73 10.98 19.10
C ARG A 82 9.85 10.16 19.72
N VAL A 83 11.08 10.39 19.29
CA VAL A 83 12.29 9.80 19.87
C VAL A 83 13.19 10.94 20.30
N ASN A 84 13.57 11.01 21.58
CA ASN A 84 14.39 12.10 22.14
C ASN A 84 13.82 13.51 21.86
N SER A 85 12.49 13.65 21.96
CA SER A 85 11.73 14.87 21.64
C SER A 85 11.65 15.25 20.14
N GLU A 86 12.31 14.50 19.26
CA GLU A 86 12.23 14.67 17.81
C GLU A 86 11.11 13.80 17.22
N GLN A 87 10.30 14.36 16.31
CA GLN A 87 9.17 13.66 15.71
C GLN A 87 9.63 12.74 14.57
N VAL A 88 9.13 11.50 14.55
CA VAL A 88 9.38 10.54 13.47
C VAL A 88 8.47 10.87 12.28
N THR A 89 9.06 11.18 11.12
CA THR A 89 8.35 11.57 9.89
C THR A 89 7.97 10.39 8.97
N SER A 90 7.99 9.16 9.49
CA SER A 90 7.63 7.95 8.74
C SER A 90 6.14 7.87 8.41
N ASN A 91 5.81 7.18 7.32
CA ASN A 91 4.41 6.85 6.99
C ASN A 91 3.95 5.64 7.82
N PHE A 92 3.07 5.87 8.79
CA PHE A 92 2.46 4.85 9.64
C PHE A 92 1.17 4.24 9.05
N LYS A 93 0.74 4.69 7.86
CA LYS A 93 -0.50 4.26 7.21
C LYS A 93 -0.21 3.47 5.93
N GLY A 94 -0.73 2.26 5.86
CA GLY A 94 -0.82 1.50 4.61
C GLY A 94 -1.92 1.99 3.67
N ILE A 95 -2.16 1.24 2.61
CA ILE A 95 -3.26 1.47 1.66
C ILE A 95 -4.60 1.23 2.38
N LYS A 96 -5.52 2.19 2.25
CA LYS A 96 -6.87 2.11 2.83
C LYS A 96 -7.54 0.79 2.40
N ASN A 97 -8.15 0.10 3.37
CA ASN A 97 -8.85 -1.18 3.19
C ASN A 97 -7.97 -2.36 2.74
N LYS A 98 -6.63 -2.25 2.75
CA LYS A 98 -5.72 -3.36 2.47
C LYS A 98 -4.77 -3.59 3.64
N ALA A 99 -5.15 -4.48 4.56
CA ALA A 99 -4.28 -4.93 5.64
C ALA A 99 -2.98 -5.52 5.07
N GLY A 100 -1.87 -5.42 5.82
CA GLY A 100 -0.56 -5.92 5.37
C GLY A 100 0.23 -4.98 4.45
N THR A 101 -0.36 -3.86 4.00
CA THR A 101 0.32 -2.88 3.12
C THR A 101 1.09 -1.79 3.87
N THR A 102 1.15 -1.86 5.20
CA THR A 102 1.91 -0.90 6.02
C THR A 102 3.34 -1.40 6.21
N ARG A 103 4.32 -0.51 6.09
CA ARG A 103 5.73 -0.82 6.33
C ARG A 103 6.14 -0.46 7.77
N PRO A 104 7.20 -1.07 8.32
CA PRO A 104 7.75 -0.61 9.59
C PRO A 104 8.31 0.81 9.45
N ALA A 105 8.31 1.58 10.53
CA ALA A 105 8.81 2.94 10.53
C ALA A 105 10.31 2.97 10.87
N ASP A 106 11.09 3.68 10.07
CA ASP A 106 12.52 3.85 10.34
C ASP A 106 12.71 4.95 11.38
N ILE A 107 13.39 4.60 12.49
CA ILE A 107 13.74 5.53 13.56
C ILE A 107 15.25 5.61 13.76
N THR A 108 16.04 5.07 12.82
CA THR A 108 17.50 4.93 12.95
C THR A 108 18.18 6.27 13.22
N ASP A 109 17.77 7.33 12.52
CA ASP A 109 18.46 8.62 12.55
C ASP A 109 18.17 9.42 13.82
N VAL A 110 16.96 9.32 14.35
CA VAL A 110 16.51 10.02 15.57
C VAL A 110 17.00 9.35 16.87
N VAL A 111 17.45 8.09 16.79
CA VAL A 111 18.05 7.36 17.91
C VAL A 111 19.51 7.79 18.09
N ARG A 112 19.81 8.33 19.28
CA ARG A 112 21.16 8.70 19.71
C ARG A 112 21.96 7.45 20.03
N LYS A 113 23.12 7.36 19.38
CA LYS A 113 24.08 6.24 19.48
C LYS A 113 25.28 6.57 20.37
N ASN A 114 25.48 7.87 20.66
CA ASN A 114 26.54 8.41 21.49
C ASN A 114 25.95 9.39 22.54
N PRO A 115 26.46 9.43 23.78
CA PRO A 115 27.47 8.52 24.34
C PRO A 115 26.99 7.05 24.40
N PRO A 116 27.90 6.06 24.55
CA PRO A 116 27.50 4.67 24.70
C PRO A 116 26.50 4.48 25.83
N LYS A 117 25.52 3.60 25.65
CA LYS A 117 24.41 3.36 26.60
C LYS A 117 23.57 4.62 26.90
N TYR A 118 23.52 5.59 25.99
CA TYR A 118 22.56 6.68 26.08
C TYR A 118 21.12 6.14 26.18
N ASN A 119 20.35 6.64 27.13
CA ASN A 119 18.97 6.24 27.35
C ASN A 119 18.04 7.04 26.44
N ASN A 120 17.69 6.46 25.29
CA ASN A 120 16.77 7.08 24.34
C ASN A 120 15.34 6.95 24.85
N THR A 121 14.57 8.03 24.81
CA THR A 121 13.15 8.02 25.20
C THR A 121 12.27 7.99 23.95
N ILE A 122 11.43 6.96 23.86
CA ILE A 122 10.43 6.80 22.80
C ILE A 122 9.08 7.15 23.39
N GLN A 123 8.45 8.22 22.89
CA GLN A 123 7.13 8.65 23.32
C GLN A 123 6.14 8.45 22.18
N ILE A 124 5.12 7.66 22.46
CA ILE A 124 4.02 7.36 21.55
C ILE A 124 2.79 8.07 22.07
N THR A 125 2.18 8.85 21.20
CA THR A 125 0.92 9.51 21.49
C THR A 125 -0.12 9.03 20.48
N TYR A 126 -1.26 8.57 20.96
CA TYR A 126 -2.26 7.92 20.13
C TYR A 126 -3.67 8.29 20.58
N ALA A 127 -4.64 8.17 19.68
CA ALA A 127 -6.05 8.44 19.96
C ALA A 127 -6.95 7.62 19.04
N LEU A 128 -8.24 7.58 19.37
CA LEU A 128 -9.30 6.95 18.57
C LEU A 128 -8.94 5.52 18.13
N THR A 129 -8.39 4.71 19.04
CA THR A 129 -8.18 3.29 18.78
C THR A 129 -9.55 2.61 18.84
N GLN A 130 -10.32 2.72 17.76
CA GLN A 130 -11.60 2.06 17.63
C GLN A 130 -11.39 0.60 17.21
N LYS A 131 -12.29 -0.28 17.68
CA LYS A 131 -12.27 -1.76 17.54
C LYS A 131 -11.44 -2.51 18.59
N ALA A 132 -11.87 -2.50 19.86
CA ALA A 132 -11.66 -3.56 20.88
C ALA A 132 -10.30 -4.31 20.95
N ARG A 133 -9.20 -3.77 20.42
CA ARG A 133 -7.91 -4.45 20.29
C ARG A 133 -6.82 -3.52 20.75
N LYS A 134 -5.93 -4.05 21.58
CA LYS A 134 -4.71 -3.35 21.95
C LYS A 134 -3.76 -3.38 20.76
N PHE A 135 -2.91 -2.36 20.69
CA PHE A 135 -1.78 -2.36 19.79
C PHE A 135 -0.51 -2.57 20.58
N HIS A 136 0.41 -3.31 19.99
CA HIS A 136 1.72 -3.56 20.56
C HIS A 136 2.77 -3.06 19.60
N LEU A 137 3.63 -2.19 20.09
CA LEU A 137 4.76 -1.67 19.34
C LEU A 137 6.05 -2.33 19.80
N VAL A 138 6.92 -2.67 18.86
CA VAL A 138 8.23 -3.27 19.15
C VAL A 138 9.30 -2.56 18.35
N VAL A 139 10.45 -2.35 19.00
CA VAL A 139 11.62 -1.74 18.38
C VAL A 139 12.62 -2.84 18.08
N ASN A 140 12.93 -3.04 16.81
CA ASN A 140 13.80 -4.11 16.37
C ASN A 140 15.03 -3.56 15.65
N LEU A 141 16.16 -4.24 15.84
CA LEU A 141 17.28 -4.15 14.90
C LEU A 141 16.94 -5.00 13.68
N VAL A 142 17.05 -4.39 12.50
CA VAL A 142 16.65 -4.98 11.23
C VAL A 142 17.79 -4.83 10.24
N LYS A 143 18.03 -5.86 9.43
CA LYS A 143 18.84 -5.75 8.21
C LYS A 143 17.92 -5.44 7.04
N LYS A 144 18.16 -4.31 6.38
CA LYS A 144 17.45 -3.94 5.14
C LYS A 144 18.13 -4.60 3.94
N HIS A 145 17.36 -5.28 3.10
CA HIS A 145 17.84 -5.75 1.81
C HIS A 145 17.39 -4.76 0.72
N PRO A 146 18.30 -4.00 0.11
CA PRO A 146 17.96 -3.07 -0.96
C PRO A 146 17.43 -3.81 -2.19
N VAL A 147 16.64 -3.12 -3.01
CA VAL A 147 16.01 -3.71 -4.20
C VAL A 147 17.06 -4.32 -5.12
N GLU A 148 18.21 -3.66 -5.30
CA GLU A 148 19.29 -4.12 -6.17
C GLU A 148 19.81 -5.49 -5.73
N GLU A 149 19.96 -5.73 -4.42
CA GLU A 149 20.38 -7.03 -3.88
C GLU A 149 19.33 -8.12 -4.15
N LEU A 150 18.04 -7.77 -4.00
CA LEU A 150 16.93 -8.69 -4.24
C LEU A 150 16.75 -9.03 -5.72
N VAL A 151 16.94 -8.06 -6.62
CA VAL A 151 16.98 -8.28 -8.08
C VAL A 151 18.09 -9.27 -8.42
N GLU A 152 19.29 -9.07 -7.86
CA GLU A 152 20.41 -9.99 -8.05
C GLU A 152 20.13 -11.40 -7.49
N ARG A 153 19.35 -11.51 -6.42
CA ARG A 153 18.88 -12.79 -5.89
C ARG A 153 17.89 -13.48 -6.84
N ILE A 154 16.98 -12.74 -7.46
CA ILE A 154 16.06 -13.27 -8.50
C ILE A 154 16.86 -13.74 -9.72
N LYS A 155 17.83 -12.94 -10.20
CA LYS A 155 18.69 -13.32 -11.35
C LYS A 155 19.42 -14.63 -11.15
N ARG A 156 19.93 -14.88 -9.93
CA ARG A 156 20.62 -16.13 -9.57
C ARG A 156 19.68 -17.26 -9.13
N GLY A 157 18.40 -16.96 -8.97
CA GLY A 157 17.40 -17.86 -8.41
C GLY A 157 16.78 -18.76 -9.46
N ASN A 158 15.47 -18.94 -9.33
CA ASN A 158 14.70 -19.81 -10.21
C ASN A 158 14.53 -19.17 -11.59
N VAL A 159 14.61 -20.02 -12.61
CA VAL A 159 14.50 -19.61 -14.02
C VAL A 159 13.44 -20.45 -14.70
N LEU A 160 12.58 -19.80 -15.46
CA LEU A 160 11.67 -20.47 -16.39
C LEU A 160 12.34 -20.55 -17.76
N THR A 161 12.78 -21.75 -18.12
CA THR A 161 13.59 -21.94 -19.33
C THR A 161 12.77 -21.74 -20.60
N LYS A 162 13.40 -21.27 -21.67
CA LYS A 162 12.75 -21.10 -22.99
C LYS A 162 12.03 -22.37 -23.45
N ALA A 163 12.67 -23.54 -23.29
CA ALA A 163 12.09 -24.83 -23.65
C ALA A 163 10.81 -25.15 -22.86
N THR A 164 10.76 -24.80 -21.56
CA THR A 164 9.56 -25.01 -20.73
C THR A 164 8.43 -24.10 -21.19
N VAL A 165 8.72 -22.82 -21.44
CA VAL A 165 7.72 -21.86 -21.94
C VAL A 165 7.12 -22.30 -23.27
N LEU A 166 7.97 -22.74 -24.22
CA LEU A 166 7.51 -23.22 -25.53
C LEU A 166 6.66 -24.48 -25.39
N LYS A 167 7.08 -25.44 -24.56
CA LYS A 167 6.29 -26.65 -24.29
C LYS A 167 4.92 -26.31 -23.71
N ASP A 168 4.85 -25.38 -22.77
CA ASP A 168 3.60 -24.94 -22.14
C ASP A 168 2.70 -24.18 -23.12
N MET A 169 3.26 -23.42 -24.08
CA MET A 169 2.49 -22.78 -25.16
C MET A 169 1.86 -23.84 -26.06
N VAL A 170 2.66 -24.78 -26.58
CA VAL A 170 2.17 -25.86 -27.45
C VAL A 170 1.11 -26.70 -26.75
N ALA A 171 1.36 -27.12 -25.50
CA ALA A 171 0.41 -27.95 -24.75
C ALA A 171 -0.92 -27.24 -24.46
N ARG A 172 -0.94 -25.91 -24.32
CA ARG A 172 -2.18 -25.13 -24.15
C ARG A 172 -2.97 -24.96 -25.44
N ASN A 173 -2.32 -25.16 -26.58
CA ASN A 173 -2.89 -24.97 -27.91
C ASN A 173 -3.15 -26.31 -28.63
N ASP A 174 -3.02 -27.44 -27.93
CA ASP A 174 -3.23 -28.80 -28.48
C ASP A 174 -4.72 -29.21 -28.45
N ASP A 175 -5.64 -28.24 -28.43
CA ASP A 175 -7.07 -28.49 -28.49
C ASP A 175 -7.53 -28.54 -29.97
N PRO A 176 -8.01 -29.71 -30.47
CA PRO A 176 -8.38 -29.86 -31.87
C PRO A 176 -9.61 -29.03 -32.28
N ASP A 177 -10.40 -28.54 -31.32
CA ASP A 177 -11.62 -27.77 -31.57
C ASP A 177 -11.38 -26.24 -31.49
N ILE A 178 -10.16 -25.80 -31.13
CA ILE A 178 -9.82 -24.38 -30.94
C ILE A 178 -8.60 -24.00 -31.78
N GLU A 179 -8.82 -23.19 -32.83
CA GLU A 179 -7.73 -22.54 -33.56
C GLU A 179 -7.11 -21.42 -32.72
N ALA A 180 -5.96 -21.70 -32.11
CA ALA A 180 -5.18 -20.69 -31.40
C ALA A 180 -4.66 -19.65 -32.40
N THR A 181 -4.95 -18.37 -32.15
CA THR A 181 -4.45 -17.26 -32.97
C THR A 181 -3.15 -16.68 -32.40
N SER A 182 -2.38 -16.00 -33.25
CA SER A 182 -1.19 -15.26 -32.82
C SER A 182 -1.54 -14.19 -31.78
N THR A 183 -0.68 -13.98 -30.78
CA THR A 183 -0.87 -12.98 -29.73
C THR A 183 0.18 -11.87 -29.82
N VAL A 184 -0.25 -10.61 -29.78
CA VAL A 184 0.68 -9.47 -29.64
C VAL A 184 1.07 -9.30 -28.18
N MET A 185 2.37 -9.33 -27.88
CA MET A 185 2.93 -9.16 -26.55
C MET A 185 3.79 -7.89 -26.48
N SER A 186 3.61 -7.09 -25.42
CA SER A 186 4.43 -5.90 -25.19
C SER A 186 5.78 -6.26 -24.56
N LEU A 187 6.84 -5.57 -25.00
CA LEU A 187 8.17 -5.59 -24.40
C LEU A 187 8.36 -4.48 -23.37
N LYS A 188 7.33 -3.69 -23.11
CA LYS A 188 7.28 -2.69 -22.04
C LYS A 188 6.75 -3.29 -20.75
N ASP A 189 7.31 -2.83 -19.65
CA ASP A 189 6.89 -3.20 -18.31
C ASP A 189 5.53 -2.58 -17.99
N PRO A 190 4.52 -3.35 -17.53
CA PRO A 190 3.21 -2.81 -17.18
C PRO A 190 3.22 -1.86 -15.97
N VAL A 191 4.29 -1.83 -15.17
CA VAL A 191 4.40 -0.96 -13.99
C VAL A 191 5.01 0.39 -14.35
N SER A 192 6.14 0.39 -15.06
CA SER A 192 6.91 1.60 -15.39
C SER A 192 6.68 2.14 -16.79
N TYR A 193 6.06 1.36 -17.68
CA TYR A 193 5.87 1.64 -19.10
C TYR A 193 7.18 1.82 -19.90
N VAL A 194 8.33 1.50 -19.31
CA VAL A 194 9.62 1.44 -20.01
C VAL A 194 9.93 0.03 -20.48
N ARG A 195 10.88 -0.13 -21.40
CA ARG A 195 11.31 -1.45 -21.88
C ARG A 195 11.81 -2.30 -20.70
N ILE A 196 11.33 -3.54 -20.63
CA ILE A 196 11.73 -4.51 -19.62
C ILE A 196 13.25 -4.76 -19.72
N SER A 197 13.96 -4.68 -18.61
CA SER A 197 15.39 -5.01 -18.53
C SER A 197 15.60 -6.42 -18.00
N LEU A 198 14.91 -6.79 -16.91
CA LEU A 198 14.91 -8.15 -16.38
C LEU A 198 13.49 -8.72 -16.41
N PRO A 199 13.14 -9.55 -17.42
CA PRO A 199 11.81 -10.12 -17.53
C PRO A 199 11.55 -11.11 -16.41
N CYS A 200 10.58 -10.78 -15.57
CA CYS A 200 10.18 -11.56 -14.43
C CYS A 200 8.68 -11.82 -14.49
N ARG A 201 8.28 -13.01 -14.07
CA ARG A 201 6.90 -13.35 -13.70
C ARG A 201 6.93 -14.34 -12.55
N SER A 202 5.76 -14.74 -12.04
CA SER A 202 5.71 -15.81 -11.06
C SER A 202 5.58 -17.17 -11.73
N SER A 203 6.11 -18.22 -11.12
CA SER A 203 5.92 -19.61 -11.57
C SER A 203 4.45 -20.05 -11.61
N ILE A 204 3.55 -19.36 -10.89
CA ILE A 204 2.11 -19.63 -10.90
C ILE A 204 1.32 -18.78 -11.92
N CYS A 205 2.00 -17.92 -12.68
CA CYS A 205 1.37 -17.10 -13.73
C CYS A 205 1.07 -17.96 -14.97
N LEU A 206 -0.15 -17.83 -15.51
CA LEU A 206 -0.54 -18.53 -16.75
C LEU A 206 -0.39 -17.68 -18.02
N HIS A 207 0.05 -16.42 -17.90
CA HIS A 207 0.29 -15.49 -19.01
C HIS A 207 1.78 -15.41 -19.33
N ASN A 208 2.13 -15.13 -20.60
CA ASN A 208 3.53 -15.01 -21.03
C ASN A 208 4.10 -13.58 -20.87
N GLN A 209 3.24 -12.56 -20.79
CA GLN A 209 3.65 -11.18 -20.53
C GLN A 209 4.45 -11.09 -19.22
N CYS A 210 5.65 -10.55 -19.27
CA CYS A 210 6.49 -10.32 -18.09
C CYS A 210 6.34 -8.87 -17.59
N PHE A 211 6.79 -8.66 -16.37
CA PHE A 211 7.07 -7.35 -15.79
C PHE A 211 8.55 -7.24 -15.46
N ASP A 212 9.04 -6.03 -15.26
CA ASP A 212 10.43 -5.81 -14.85
C ASP A 212 10.61 -6.08 -13.35
N ALA A 213 11.59 -6.91 -13.01
CA ALA A 213 11.83 -7.29 -11.62
C ALA A 213 12.17 -6.10 -10.71
N SER A 214 12.94 -5.12 -11.21
CA SER A 214 13.40 -3.99 -10.40
C SER A 214 12.23 -3.06 -10.10
N PHE A 215 11.47 -2.67 -11.11
CA PHE A 215 10.30 -1.81 -10.92
C PHE A 215 9.21 -2.49 -10.08
N PHE A 216 9.01 -3.80 -10.26
CA PHE A 216 8.09 -4.55 -9.41
C PHE A 216 8.54 -4.54 -7.94
N LEU A 217 9.81 -4.82 -7.64
CA LEU A 217 10.31 -4.80 -6.26
C LEU A 217 10.28 -3.40 -5.64
N GLN A 218 10.57 -2.33 -6.39
CA GLN A 218 10.42 -0.96 -5.92
C GLN A 218 8.96 -0.66 -5.53
N LEU A 219 8.00 -1.09 -6.35
CA LEU A 219 6.58 -0.96 -6.03
C LEU A 219 6.23 -1.71 -4.73
N GLN A 220 6.72 -2.95 -4.57
CA GLN A 220 6.46 -3.74 -3.36
C GLN A 220 7.14 -3.18 -2.11
N GLU A 221 8.30 -2.53 -2.23
CA GLU A 221 8.97 -1.87 -1.10
C GLU A 221 8.15 -0.67 -0.60
N GLN A 222 7.53 0.08 -1.51
CA GLN A 222 6.69 1.23 -1.15
C GLN A 222 5.35 0.79 -0.57
N ALA A 223 4.69 -0.16 -1.21
CA ALA A 223 3.40 -0.71 -0.79
C ALA A 223 3.33 -2.22 -1.10
N PRO A 224 3.58 -3.10 -0.11
CA PRO A 224 3.69 -4.54 -0.32
C PRO A 224 2.31 -5.17 -0.54
N THR A 225 1.82 -5.08 -1.78
CA THR A 225 0.57 -5.70 -2.22
C THR A 225 0.78 -7.12 -2.74
N TRP A 226 2.01 -7.43 -3.17
CA TRP A 226 2.43 -8.72 -3.73
C TRP A 226 1.43 -9.29 -4.73
N THR A 227 0.97 -8.44 -5.64
CA THR A 227 -0.04 -8.78 -6.65
C THR A 227 0.57 -8.66 -8.04
N CYS A 228 0.41 -9.68 -8.88
CA CYS A 228 0.90 -9.66 -10.24
C CYS A 228 0.26 -8.50 -11.03
N PRO A 229 1.04 -7.61 -11.67
CA PRO A 229 0.49 -6.47 -12.42
C PRO A 229 -0.23 -6.88 -13.71
N VAL A 230 -0.11 -8.14 -14.14
CA VAL A 230 -0.74 -8.65 -15.37
C VAL A 230 -2.02 -9.43 -15.06
N CYS A 231 -1.97 -10.39 -14.14
CA CYS A 231 -3.10 -11.30 -13.87
C CYS A 231 -3.72 -11.15 -12.47
N ASN A 232 -3.28 -10.19 -11.66
CA ASN A 232 -3.78 -9.92 -10.31
C ASN A 232 -3.69 -11.09 -9.31
N ARG A 233 -2.93 -12.15 -9.61
CA ARG A 233 -2.65 -13.23 -8.65
C ARG A 233 -1.75 -12.74 -7.52
N VAL A 234 -1.98 -13.24 -6.31
CA VAL A 234 -1.08 -13.01 -5.17
C VAL A 234 0.21 -13.79 -5.38
N LEU A 235 1.33 -13.11 -5.22
CA LEU A 235 2.68 -13.61 -5.47
C LEU A 235 3.45 -13.73 -4.15
N LEU A 236 4.50 -14.55 -4.18
CA LEU A 236 5.52 -14.61 -3.14
C LEU A 236 6.85 -14.22 -3.77
N PHE A 237 7.78 -13.69 -2.98
CA PHE A 237 9.11 -13.36 -3.50
C PHE A 237 9.81 -14.61 -4.05
N GLU A 238 9.65 -15.75 -3.37
CA GLU A 238 10.26 -17.03 -3.71
C GLU A 238 9.67 -17.65 -5.00
N SER A 239 8.48 -17.23 -5.42
CA SER A 239 7.85 -17.71 -6.65
C SER A 239 8.21 -16.87 -7.87
N LEU A 240 8.96 -15.78 -7.71
CA LEU A 240 9.46 -14.96 -8.82
C LEU A 240 10.54 -15.72 -9.59
N VAL A 241 10.40 -15.74 -10.92
CA VAL A 241 11.31 -16.43 -11.83
C VAL A 241 11.68 -15.53 -12.99
N VAL A 242 12.92 -15.65 -13.46
CA VAL A 242 13.36 -15.02 -14.72
C VAL A 242 12.83 -15.83 -15.89
N ASP A 243 12.15 -15.17 -16.83
CA ASP A 243 11.63 -15.81 -18.03
C ASP A 243 12.65 -15.74 -19.18
N GLN A 244 13.28 -16.86 -19.50
CA GLN A 244 14.29 -16.92 -20.56
C GLN A 244 13.71 -16.77 -21.97
N TYR A 245 12.43 -17.08 -22.19
CA TYR A 245 11.82 -16.89 -23.50
C TYR A 245 11.66 -15.40 -23.79
N VAL A 246 11.11 -14.62 -22.85
CA VAL A 246 11.00 -13.16 -23.01
C VAL A 246 12.39 -12.51 -22.98
N GLN A 247 13.33 -13.03 -22.19
CA GLN A 247 14.72 -12.54 -22.18
C GLN A 247 15.39 -12.71 -23.55
N ASP A 248 15.21 -13.86 -24.20
CA ASP A 248 15.70 -14.11 -25.55
C ASP A 248 15.08 -13.13 -26.57
N ILE A 249 13.78 -12.87 -26.50
CA ILE A 249 13.13 -11.85 -27.35
C ILE A 249 13.74 -10.46 -27.12
N LEU A 250 13.92 -10.06 -25.85
CA LEU A 250 14.47 -8.75 -25.49
C LEU A 250 15.90 -8.56 -26.00
N MET A 251 16.71 -9.63 -26.02
CA MET A 251 18.08 -9.63 -26.53
C MET A 251 18.15 -9.60 -28.07
N ASN A 252 17.15 -10.18 -28.75
CA ASN A 252 17.09 -10.29 -30.21
C ASN A 252 16.21 -9.22 -30.88
N THR A 253 15.79 -8.19 -30.14
CA THR A 253 15.00 -7.07 -30.66
C THR A 253 15.69 -5.73 -30.37
N SER A 254 15.47 -4.75 -31.23
CA SER A 254 15.95 -3.38 -31.03
C SER A 254 15.37 -2.79 -29.74
N THR A 255 16.10 -1.85 -29.13
CA THR A 255 15.59 -1.04 -28.00
C THR A 255 14.36 -0.22 -28.36
N SER A 256 14.14 0.07 -29.65
CA SER A 256 12.98 0.78 -30.19
C SER A 256 11.76 -0.13 -30.45
N THR A 257 11.90 -1.45 -30.27
CA THR A 257 10.80 -2.41 -30.50
C THR A 257 9.95 -2.52 -29.24
N ASP A 258 8.69 -2.10 -29.30
CA ASP A 258 7.79 -2.09 -28.15
C ASP A 258 6.91 -3.34 -28.02
N GLN A 259 6.77 -4.12 -29.09
CA GLN A 259 5.89 -5.28 -29.14
C GLN A 259 6.37 -6.31 -30.18
N VAL A 260 5.97 -7.56 -29.97
CA VAL A 260 6.19 -8.69 -30.89
C VAL A 260 4.90 -9.48 -31.05
N THR A 261 4.75 -10.15 -32.18
CA THR A 261 3.69 -11.14 -32.41
C THR A 261 4.24 -12.52 -32.06
N ILE A 262 3.51 -13.28 -31.25
CA ILE A 262 3.85 -14.63 -30.81
C ILE A 262 2.83 -15.61 -31.39
N GLU A 263 3.31 -16.56 -32.17
CA GLU A 263 2.52 -17.65 -32.75
C GLU A 263 2.18 -18.71 -31.68
N PRO A 264 1.15 -19.55 -31.91
CA PRO A 264 0.77 -20.63 -30.99
C PRO A 264 1.89 -21.63 -30.66
N ASP A 265 2.84 -21.82 -31.58
CA ASP A 265 4.02 -22.67 -31.39
C ASP A 265 5.16 -21.97 -30.62
N GLY A 266 4.95 -20.70 -30.26
CA GLY A 266 5.90 -19.85 -29.55
C GLY A 266 7.00 -19.25 -30.45
N LYS A 267 6.91 -19.36 -31.78
CA LYS A 267 7.72 -18.51 -32.67
C LYS A 267 7.26 -17.07 -32.52
N TRP A 268 8.18 -16.14 -32.66
CA TRP A 268 7.86 -14.72 -32.56
C TRP A 268 8.42 -13.93 -33.74
N SER A 269 7.72 -12.87 -34.10
CA SER A 269 8.11 -11.94 -35.17
C SER A 269 7.89 -10.49 -34.72
N GLN A 270 8.65 -9.56 -35.30
CA GLN A 270 8.37 -8.14 -35.18
C GLN A 270 7.29 -7.85 -36.23
N GLY A 271 6.02 -7.74 -35.81
CA GLY A 271 4.87 -7.67 -36.72
C GLY A 271 5.12 -6.81 -37.98
N ASN A 272 4.61 -7.27 -39.12
CA ASN A 272 4.85 -6.64 -40.42
C ASN A 272 4.41 -5.17 -40.41
N LYS A 273 5.37 -4.24 -40.36
CA LYS A 273 5.13 -2.82 -40.70
C LYS A 273 4.81 -2.63 -42.19
N THR A 274 4.75 -3.71 -42.98
CA THR A 274 4.79 -3.69 -44.44
C THR A 274 3.51 -4.14 -45.14
N GLU A 275 2.47 -4.59 -44.43
CA GLU A 275 1.24 -5.08 -45.11
C GLU A 275 0.16 -4.03 -45.35
N GLU A 276 0.27 -2.83 -44.76
CA GLU A 276 -0.65 -1.72 -45.07
C GLU A 276 -0.22 -0.89 -46.29
N ALA A 277 0.96 -1.14 -46.88
CA ALA A 277 1.49 -0.33 -47.99
C ALA A 277 1.30 -0.95 -49.40
N GLN A 278 0.65 -2.11 -49.53
CA GLN A 278 0.54 -2.83 -50.82
C GLN A 278 -0.89 -3.13 -51.30
N ARG A 279 -1.88 -2.34 -50.89
CA ARG A 279 -3.20 -2.30 -51.55
C ARG A 279 -3.60 -0.86 -51.87
N GLY A 280 -3.18 -0.36 -53.03
CA GLY A 280 -3.63 0.95 -53.51
C GLY A 280 -2.82 1.56 -54.65
N GLY A 281 -2.31 0.76 -55.58
CA GLY A 281 -1.59 1.27 -56.75
C GLY A 281 -2.53 1.64 -57.90
N THR A 282 -3.23 2.77 -57.80
CA THR A 282 -3.80 3.43 -58.99
C THR A 282 -3.66 4.94 -58.87
N LYS A 283 -2.68 5.51 -59.57
CA LYS A 283 -2.53 6.96 -59.77
C LYS A 283 -3.68 7.48 -60.63
N ARG A 284 -4.42 8.48 -60.14
CA ARG A 284 -5.03 9.53 -60.96
C ARG A 284 -4.91 10.88 -60.24
N SER A 285 -4.38 11.85 -60.97
CA SER A 285 -4.34 13.28 -60.68
C SER A 285 -5.73 13.91 -60.89
N TYR A 286 -6.04 14.98 -60.14
CA TYR A 286 -6.65 16.27 -60.54
C TYR A 286 -7.40 16.93 -59.36
N GLU A 287 -7.05 18.19 -59.10
CA GLU A 287 -7.84 19.39 -58.74
C GLU A 287 -8.91 19.38 -57.62
N ASP A 288 -8.68 20.29 -56.66
CA ASP A 288 -9.52 21.36 -56.08
C ASP A 288 -11.02 21.15 -55.68
N ASP A 289 -11.39 21.94 -54.66
CA ASP A 289 -12.72 22.29 -54.11
C ASP A 289 -13.45 21.36 -53.09
N ASP A 290 -13.43 21.86 -51.84
CA ASP A 290 -14.55 22.31 -51.00
C ASP A 290 -15.54 21.34 -50.27
N ASP A 291 -15.75 21.73 -49.01
CA ASP A 291 -16.86 21.51 -48.06
C ASP A 291 -17.37 20.11 -47.64
N SER A 292 -17.28 19.87 -46.32
CA SER A 292 -18.41 19.58 -45.39
C SER A 292 -18.14 18.45 -44.36
N ASP A 293 -18.40 18.81 -43.10
CA ASP A 293 -18.73 18.04 -41.87
C ASP A 293 -18.74 16.49 -41.90
N ASP A 294 -18.04 15.84 -40.97
CA ASP A 294 -18.63 15.20 -39.78
C ASP A 294 -17.62 14.37 -38.92
N ASP A 295 -17.87 14.37 -37.61
CA ASP A 295 -17.51 13.36 -36.59
C ASP A 295 -16.06 13.21 -36.07
N LEU A 296 -15.66 14.14 -35.20
CA LEU A 296 -14.62 13.94 -34.19
C LEU A 296 -15.18 13.14 -32.99
N VAL A 297 -14.87 11.84 -32.91
CA VAL A 297 -15.02 11.07 -31.67
C VAL A 297 -13.84 11.38 -30.75
N GLU A 298 -14.05 12.26 -29.78
CA GLU A 298 -13.14 12.43 -28.65
C GLU A 298 -13.19 11.19 -27.74
N ILE A 299 -12.13 10.38 -27.77
CA ILE A 299 -11.91 9.35 -26.77
C ILE A 299 -11.52 10.06 -25.47
N ILE A 300 -12.47 10.08 -24.52
CA ILE A 300 -12.29 10.52 -23.14
C ILE A 300 -11.06 9.79 -22.53
N PRO A 301 -9.99 10.50 -22.14
CA PRO A 301 -8.94 9.89 -21.34
C PRO A 301 -9.48 9.69 -19.92
N ASP A 302 -9.58 8.43 -19.50
CA ASP A 302 -9.99 8.00 -18.17
C ASP A 302 -9.27 8.81 -17.06
N ASP A 303 -10.06 9.50 -16.24
CA ASP A 303 -9.66 10.55 -15.29
C ASP A 303 -8.92 10.03 -14.03
N ARG A 304 -8.34 8.83 -14.11
CA ARG A 304 -7.63 8.21 -12.98
C ARG A 304 -6.19 8.68 -12.80
N VAL A 305 -5.59 9.34 -13.79
CA VAL A 305 -4.14 9.65 -13.79
C VAL A 305 -3.82 11.12 -13.43
N LYS A 306 -4.80 12.03 -13.42
CA LYS A 306 -4.56 13.45 -13.05
C LYS A 306 -4.55 13.73 -11.54
N ARG A 307 -4.93 12.77 -10.68
CA ARG A 307 -4.89 12.95 -9.21
C ARG A 307 -3.54 12.71 -8.54
N LEU A 308 -2.48 12.39 -9.29
CA LEU A 308 -1.17 12.05 -8.72
C LEU A 308 -0.09 13.12 -8.89
N LYS A 309 -0.41 14.31 -9.44
CA LYS A 309 0.59 15.37 -9.65
C LYS A 309 0.27 16.74 -9.06
N GLN A 310 -0.78 16.86 -8.24
CA GLN A 310 -1.14 18.14 -7.62
C GLN A 310 -1.41 17.97 -6.12
N GLU A 311 -0.38 17.67 -5.36
CA GLU A 311 -0.35 17.97 -3.92
C GLU A 311 1.10 18.15 -3.44
N THR A 312 1.77 19.13 -4.04
CA THR A 312 2.92 19.76 -3.40
C THR A 312 2.88 21.25 -3.69
N SER A 313 2.97 22.03 -2.62
CA SER A 313 3.01 23.50 -2.56
C SER A 313 1.65 24.16 -2.41
N GLN A 314 1.26 24.45 -1.17
CA GLN A 314 0.75 25.78 -0.81
C GLN A 314 0.78 25.96 0.72
N THR A 315 1.77 26.74 1.16
CA THR A 315 1.84 27.42 2.45
C THR A 315 0.73 28.47 2.56
N PRO A 316 0.00 28.60 3.68
CA PRO A 316 -0.83 29.77 3.92
C PRO A 316 -0.09 30.79 4.81
N TYR A 317 0.24 31.95 4.24
CA TYR A 317 0.46 33.19 5.00
C TYR A 317 -0.91 33.84 5.28
N PRO A 318 -1.13 34.46 6.45
CA PRO A 318 -2.41 35.06 6.80
C PRO A 318 -2.50 36.52 6.31
N LEU A 319 -3.60 36.86 5.64
CA LEU A 319 -4.01 38.24 5.37
C LEU A 319 -4.95 38.74 6.46
N ALA A 320 -4.57 39.87 7.03
CA ALA A 320 -5.31 40.63 8.01
C ALA A 320 -6.59 41.23 7.42
N ASN A 321 -7.67 41.23 8.19
CA ASN A 321 -8.70 42.26 8.18
C ASN A 321 -9.36 42.30 9.56
N THR A 322 -9.07 43.37 10.31
CA THR A 322 -9.67 43.75 11.60
C THR A 322 -11.10 44.26 11.43
N PRO A 323 -11.93 44.13 12.48
CA PRO A 323 -12.56 45.32 13.06
C PRO A 323 -12.39 45.39 14.60
N PRO A 324 -12.64 46.55 15.24
CA PRO A 324 -11.91 46.96 16.44
C PRO A 324 -12.57 46.62 17.78
N ILE A 325 -11.70 46.35 18.76
CA ILE A 325 -11.68 46.83 20.15
C ILE A 325 -12.96 46.66 20.99
N SER A 326 -12.90 45.74 21.94
CA SER A 326 -13.14 46.06 23.35
C SER A 326 -12.41 45.06 24.25
N SER A 327 -11.26 45.51 24.74
CA SER A 327 -10.48 44.90 25.79
C SER A 327 -11.06 45.33 27.14
N ARG A 328 -11.47 44.37 27.99
CA ARG A 328 -11.25 44.52 29.43
C ARG A 328 -11.18 43.17 30.13
N GLU A 329 -10.05 42.99 30.79
CA GLU A 329 -9.64 41.86 31.63
C GLU A 329 -10.62 41.59 32.77
N GLN A 330 -10.71 40.32 33.18
CA GLN A 330 -11.29 39.92 34.45
C GLN A 330 -10.14 39.45 35.35
N SER A 331 -9.78 40.28 36.32
CA SER A 331 -8.98 39.89 37.48
C SER A 331 -9.82 40.04 38.75
N THR A 332 -9.96 38.92 39.45
CA THR A 332 -10.09 38.70 40.90
C THR A 332 -10.36 39.91 41.81
N THR A 333 -11.40 39.82 42.64
CA THR A 333 -11.35 39.81 44.13
C THR A 333 -12.75 39.82 44.74
N GLY A 334 -12.93 39.13 45.87
CA GLY A 334 -13.60 39.72 47.03
C GLY A 334 -15.08 39.41 47.28
N SER A 335 -15.29 38.51 48.24
CA SER A 335 -16.47 38.23 49.07
C SER A 335 -17.49 39.35 49.33
N ALA A 336 -18.78 39.03 49.36
CA ALA A 336 -19.61 38.94 50.60
C ALA A 336 -21.14 39.08 50.35
N ALA A 337 -21.87 38.15 50.99
CA ALA A 337 -23.16 38.29 51.71
C ALA A 337 -24.48 38.73 51.01
N ALA A 338 -25.45 37.78 51.09
CA ALA A 338 -26.87 37.93 51.49
C ALA A 338 -27.81 38.70 50.52
N THR A 339 -29.12 38.44 50.32
CA THR A 339 -30.21 37.75 51.03
C THR A 339 -31.36 37.46 50.03
N ASN A 340 -32.21 36.46 50.37
CA ASN A 340 -33.66 36.34 50.16
C ASN A 340 -34.32 36.24 48.74
N ALA A 341 -35.32 35.36 48.71
CA ALA A 341 -36.16 34.84 47.61
C ALA A 341 -37.34 35.78 47.22
N PRO A 342 -38.44 35.30 46.59
CA PRO A 342 -38.64 34.48 45.38
C PRO A 342 -39.52 35.22 44.32
N GLY A 343 -39.60 34.72 43.08
CA GLY A 343 -40.50 35.30 42.07
C GLY A 343 -40.83 34.36 40.90
N SER A 344 -42.12 34.05 40.79
CA SER A 344 -42.80 33.18 39.82
C SER A 344 -42.76 33.68 38.37
N GLY A 345 -42.86 32.77 37.38
CA GLY A 345 -43.41 33.14 36.06
C GLY A 345 -42.93 32.37 34.82
N SER A 346 -43.63 31.28 34.49
CA SER A 346 -44.19 30.96 33.15
C SER A 346 -43.28 30.71 31.91
N ASN A 347 -43.36 29.45 31.44
CA ASN A 347 -43.49 28.97 30.05
C ASN A 347 -42.58 29.50 28.92
N ARG A 348 -41.80 28.59 28.33
CA ARG A 348 -42.11 28.04 26.98
C ARG A 348 -41.23 26.85 26.62
N GLN A 349 -41.88 25.70 26.40
CA GLN A 349 -41.34 24.51 25.74
C GLN A 349 -41.02 24.79 24.26
N LYS A 350 -39.97 24.16 23.74
CA LYS A 350 -39.98 23.63 22.35
C LYS A 350 -39.29 22.27 22.32
N ARG A 351 -40.02 21.32 21.72
CA ARG A 351 -39.85 19.87 21.79
C ARG A 351 -38.77 19.33 20.86
N LYS A 352 -38.26 18.17 21.25
CA LYS A 352 -37.51 17.18 20.47
C LYS A 352 -38.41 16.56 19.37
N SER A 353 -37.81 16.23 18.23
CA SER A 353 -38.40 15.38 17.19
C SER A 353 -37.81 13.97 17.29
N GLU A 354 -38.64 13.00 17.68
CA GLU A 354 -38.39 11.56 17.50
C GLU A 354 -39.03 11.11 16.18
N VAL A 355 -38.31 10.27 15.43
CA VAL A 355 -38.78 9.62 14.20
C VAL A 355 -39.33 8.25 14.61
N ILE A 356 -40.59 7.99 14.29
CA ILE A 356 -41.31 6.75 14.57
C ILE A 356 -41.17 5.83 13.35
N ASP A 357 -40.67 4.62 13.60
CA ASP A 357 -40.63 3.49 12.68
C ASP A 357 -42.00 2.78 12.68
N LEU A 358 -42.52 2.48 11.49
CA LEU A 358 -43.83 1.85 11.25
C LEU A 358 -43.63 0.54 10.51
N THR A 359 -43.34 -0.52 11.26
CA THR A 359 -43.58 -1.91 10.83
C THR A 359 -44.12 -2.74 12.00
N LEU A 360 -45.44 -2.66 12.19
CA LEU A 360 -46.28 -3.74 12.76
C LEU A 360 -47.17 -4.18 11.60
N SER A 361 -47.36 -5.47 11.32
CA SER A 361 -48.26 -6.42 11.99
C SER A 361 -48.20 -7.76 11.21
N ASP A 362 -48.66 -8.94 11.63
CA ASP A 362 -49.31 -9.46 12.83
C ASP A 362 -49.20 -10.99 12.79
N ASP A 363 -49.43 -11.63 13.95
CA ASP A 363 -49.56 -13.07 14.21
C ASP A 363 -50.75 -13.73 13.49
N ASP A 364 -50.69 -15.06 13.27
CA ASP A 364 -51.79 -15.97 13.68
C ASP A 364 -51.44 -17.48 13.55
N ASP A 365 -51.76 -18.19 14.64
CA ASP A 365 -52.25 -19.58 14.79
C ASP A 365 -51.40 -20.84 14.51
N GLU A 366 -51.10 -21.61 15.58
CA GLU A 366 -51.30 -23.09 15.59
C GLU A 366 -51.44 -23.69 17.03
N PRO A 367 -52.32 -24.70 17.28
CA PRO A 367 -52.80 -25.09 18.63
C PRO A 367 -52.05 -26.30 19.26
N PRO A 368 -52.36 -26.70 20.53
CA PRO A 368 -51.54 -27.64 21.30
C PRO A 368 -52.06 -29.08 21.35
N ARG A 369 -51.15 -30.07 21.59
CA ARG A 369 -51.27 -31.35 22.38
C ARG A 369 -50.31 -32.46 21.88
N PRO A 370 -50.08 -33.59 22.59
CA PRO A 370 -50.35 -33.94 24.00
C PRO A 370 -49.14 -34.59 24.75
N ALA A 371 -49.35 -34.86 26.04
CA ALA A 371 -48.44 -35.51 26.98
C ALA A 371 -48.11 -36.98 26.65
N GLY A 372 -46.88 -37.40 26.96
CA GLY A 372 -46.41 -38.77 26.86
C GLY A 372 -45.51 -39.16 28.04
N ARG A 373 -46.13 -39.91 28.97
CA ARG A 373 -45.60 -40.80 30.02
C ARG A 373 -44.68 -40.27 31.12
#